data_AF-A0A560L0X3-F1
#
_entry.id   AF-A0A560L0X3-F1
#
_cell.length_a   1.000
_cell.length_b   1.000
_cell.length_c   1.000
_cell.angle_alpha   90.00
_cell.angle_beta   90.00
_cell.angle_gamma   90.00
#
_symmetry.space_group_name_H-M   'P 1'
#
loop_
_entity.id
_entity.type
_entity.pdbx_description
1 polymer ?
#
loop_
_entity_poly.entity_id
_entity_poly.type
_entity_poly.pdbx_seq_one_letter_code
_entity_poly.pdbx_strand_id
1 'polypeptide(L)'
;MFEIEASKLALQRGDVQTKAFAQQMVDDHQKTRMQLKDLIRSGKAKAALPSDMTSNQKKMLTRLQKLQGREFIQRYDSDQRSAHAKAVDLFKRYGEKGDGAALKAWVANTTPTLEHHLQMAKQLGK
;
A
#
# COMPACT_ATOMS: atom_id res chain seq x y z
N MET A 1 -4.39 -2.63 4.58
CA MET A 1 -5.55 -3.51 4.31
C MET A 1 -5.96 -3.40 2.85
N PHE A 2 -6.35 -2.21 2.39
CA PHE A 2 -6.71 -1.98 0.98
C PHE A 2 -5.67 -2.50 -0.02
N GLU A 3 -4.40 -2.12 0.10
CA GLU A 3 -3.35 -2.53 -0.86
C GLU A 3 -3.22 -4.04 -1.02
N ILE A 4 -3.30 -4.79 0.09
CA ILE A 4 -3.21 -6.25 0.08
C ILE A 4 -4.45 -6.86 -0.62
N GLU A 5 -5.65 -6.41 -0.26
CA GLU A 5 -6.88 -6.99 -0.81
C GLU A 5 -7.10 -6.61 -2.28
N ALA A 6 -6.77 -5.37 -2.67
CA ALA A 6 -6.78 -4.94 -4.07
C ALA A 6 -5.76 -5.75 -4.89
N SER A 7 -4.57 -5.99 -4.34
CA SER A 7 -3.53 -6.75 -5.04
C SER A 7 -3.83 -8.24 -5.15
N LYS A 8 -4.49 -8.86 -4.16
CA LYS A 8 -5.01 -10.22 -4.30
C LYS A 8 -6.01 -10.34 -5.45
N LEU A 9 -6.86 -9.32 -5.64
CA LEU A 9 -7.78 -9.29 -6.78
C LEU A 9 -7.02 -9.15 -8.11
N ALA A 10 -5.97 -8.34 -8.13
CA ALA A 10 -5.12 -8.15 -9.29
C ALA A 10 -4.31 -9.40 -9.65
N LEU A 11 -3.89 -10.22 -8.67
CA LEU A 11 -3.28 -11.53 -8.92
C LEU A 11 -4.21 -12.49 -9.66
N GLN A 12 -5.53 -12.33 -9.51
CA GLN A 12 -6.53 -13.15 -10.22
C GLN A 12 -6.88 -12.58 -11.60
N ARG A 13 -6.99 -11.25 -11.72
CA ARG A 13 -7.65 -10.57 -12.85
C ARG A 13 -6.74 -9.73 -13.74
N GLY A 14 -5.50 -9.50 -13.30
CA GLY A 14 -4.52 -8.66 -14.00
C GLY A 14 -3.87 -9.35 -15.19
N ASP A 15 -3.17 -8.57 -16.00
CA ASP A 15 -2.21 -9.09 -16.98
C ASP A 15 -0.87 -9.48 -16.30
N VAL A 16 0.12 -9.88 -17.09
CA VAL A 16 1.44 -10.28 -16.56
C VAL A 16 2.10 -9.17 -15.74
N GLN A 17 2.04 -7.92 -16.22
CA GLN A 17 2.68 -6.78 -15.57
C GLN A 17 1.96 -6.43 -14.26
N THR A 18 0.63 -6.33 -14.29
CA THR A 18 -0.20 -6.08 -13.12
C THR A 18 -0.05 -7.18 -12.07
N LYS A 19 0.03 -8.45 -12.47
CA LYS A 19 0.25 -9.57 -11.55
C LYS A 19 1.62 -9.51 -10.87
N ALA A 20 2.68 -9.20 -11.63
CA ALA A 20 4.02 -9.05 -11.07
C ALA A 20 4.08 -7.92 -10.02
N PHE A 21 3.50 -6.75 -10.34
CA PHE A 21 3.36 -5.65 -9.39
C PHE A 21 2.55 -6.07 -8.15
N ALA A 22 1.39 -6.68 -8.35
CA ALA A 22 0.49 -7.09 -7.28
C ALA A 22 1.12 -8.11 -6.32
N GLN A 23 1.95 -9.03 -6.83
CA GLN A 23 2.67 -9.98 -5.99
C GLN A 23 3.61 -9.25 -5.03
N GLN A 24 4.41 -8.32 -5.54
CA GLN A 24 5.31 -7.53 -4.71
C GLN A 24 4.56 -6.68 -3.68
N MET A 25 3.40 -6.13 -4.04
CA MET A 25 2.55 -5.40 -3.09
C MET A 25 2.08 -6.30 -1.94
N VAL A 26 1.63 -7.52 -2.23
CA VAL A 26 1.18 -8.44 -1.18
C VAL A 26 2.33 -8.73 -0.21
N ASP A 27 3.50 -9.09 -0.73
CA ASP A 27 4.64 -9.51 0.07
C ASP A 27 5.18 -8.36 0.95
N ASP A 28 5.44 -7.20 0.34
CA ASP A 28 6.03 -6.06 1.05
C ASP A 28 5.06 -5.42 2.05
N HIS A 29 3.77 -5.30 1.69
CA HIS A 29 2.78 -4.75 2.62
C HIS A 29 2.47 -5.71 3.79
N GLN A 30 2.53 -7.03 3.58
CA GLN A 30 2.42 -7.99 4.68
C GLN A 30 3.58 -7.86 5.65
N LYS A 31 4.82 -7.83 5.14
CA LYS A 31 6.04 -7.63 5.94
C LYS A 31 5.97 -6.33 6.75
N THR A 32 5.66 -5.22 6.09
CA THR A 32 5.55 -3.89 6.71
C THR A 32 4.46 -3.85 7.79
N ARG A 33 3.32 -4.52 7.56
CA ARG A 33 2.24 -4.64 8.55
C ARG A 33 2.69 -5.43 9.80
N MET A 34 3.46 -6.50 9.64
CA MET A 34 3.98 -7.27 10.76
C MET A 34 4.98 -6.44 11.58
N GLN A 35 5.93 -5.78 10.92
CA GLN A 35 6.90 -4.91 11.59
C GLN A 35 6.22 -3.81 12.43
N LEU A 36 5.19 -3.16 11.89
CA LEU A 36 4.44 -2.13 12.64
C LEU A 36 3.69 -2.72 13.84
N LYS A 37 3.06 -3.90 13.67
CA LYS A 37 2.41 -4.62 14.78
C LYS A 37 3.40 -4.92 15.91
N ASP A 38 4.61 -5.35 15.57
CA ASP A 38 5.62 -5.73 16.56
C ASP A 38 6.17 -4.51 17.31
N LEU A 39 6.33 -3.36 16.64
CA LEU A 39 6.67 -2.09 17.30
C LEU A 39 5.63 -1.67 18.33
N ILE A 40 4.34 -1.87 18.01
CA ILE A 40 3.24 -1.53 18.92
C ILE A 40 3.18 -2.53 20.09
N ARG A 41 3.24 -3.83 19.81
CA ARG A 41 3.20 -4.89 20.83
C ARG A 41 4.37 -4.82 21.81
N SER A 42 5.56 -4.45 21.34
CA SER A 42 6.75 -4.28 22.18
C SER A 42 6.76 -2.97 22.98
N GLY A 43 5.73 -2.13 22.85
CA GLY A 43 5.63 -0.84 23.54
C GLY A 43 6.55 0.26 22.99
N LYS A 44 7.31 -0.02 21.92
CA LYS A 44 8.22 0.95 21.27
C LYS A 44 7.47 2.05 20.53
N ALA A 45 6.26 1.77 20.07
CA ALA A 45 5.36 2.74 19.45
C ALA A 45 3.99 2.71 20.14
N LYS A 46 3.53 3.88 20.63
CA LYS A 46 2.17 4.04 21.14
C LYS A 46 1.26 4.51 20.00
N ALA A 47 0.71 3.56 19.25
CA ALA A 47 -0.20 3.83 18.14
C ALA A 47 -1.36 2.84 18.15
N ALA A 48 -2.55 3.29 17.72
CA ALA A 48 -3.68 2.42 17.46
C ALA A 48 -3.61 1.94 16.01
N LEU A 49 -3.69 0.62 15.79
CA LEU A 49 -3.87 0.10 14.45
C LEU A 49 -5.33 0.23 14.03
N PRO A 50 -5.62 0.73 12.82
CA PRO A 50 -6.96 0.68 12.27
C PRO A 50 -7.45 -0.78 12.23
N SER A 51 -8.64 -1.01 12.76
CA SER A 51 -9.31 -2.32 12.71
C SER A 51 -9.96 -2.60 11.35
N ASP A 52 -10.22 -1.55 10.56
CA ASP A 52 -10.91 -1.64 9.28
C ASP A 52 -10.39 -0.62 8.26
N MET A 53 -10.72 -0.83 6.99
CA MET A 53 -10.51 0.12 5.90
C MET A 53 -11.36 1.37 6.09
N THR A 54 -10.88 2.50 5.58
CA THR A 54 -11.70 3.72 5.51
C THR A 54 -12.86 3.55 4.52
N SER A 55 -13.91 4.36 4.65
CA SER A 55 -15.05 4.35 3.71
C SER A 55 -14.60 4.54 2.26
N ASN A 56 -13.59 5.37 2.02
CA ASN A 56 -13.04 5.56 0.67
C ASN A 56 -12.31 4.31 0.17
N GLN A 57 -11.49 3.67 1.00
CA GLN A 57 -10.81 2.41 0.65
C GLN A 57 -11.82 1.29 0.33
N LYS A 58 -12.89 1.18 1.14
CA LYS A 58 -13.98 0.23 0.87
C LYS A 58 -14.65 0.48 -0.48
N LYS A 59 -15.00 1.74 -0.79
CA LYS A 59 -15.57 2.13 -2.08
C LYS A 59 -14.65 1.79 -3.26
N MET A 60 -13.35 2.06 -3.12
CA MET A 60 -12.35 1.71 -4.15
C MET A 60 -12.31 0.20 -4.38
N LEU A 61 -12.28 -0.60 -3.31
CA LEU A 61 -12.26 -2.06 -3.41
C LEU A 61 -13.55 -2.60 -4.02
N THR A 62 -14.72 -2.12 -3.59
CA THR A 62 -16.01 -2.51 -4.17
C THR A 62 -16.10 -2.17 -5.65
N ARG A 63 -15.52 -1.06 -6.09
CA ARG A 63 -15.45 -0.73 -7.52
C ARG A 63 -14.58 -1.74 -8.26
N LEU A 64 -13.38 -2.04 -7.76
CA LEU A 64 -12.50 -3.04 -8.39
C LEU A 64 -13.16 -4.42 -8.49
N GLN A 65 -13.89 -4.85 -7.46
CA GLN A 65 -14.59 -6.14 -7.46
C GLN A 65 -15.61 -6.29 -8.59
N LYS A 66 -16.19 -5.19 -9.07
CA LYS A 66 -17.18 -5.16 -10.15
C LYS A 66 -16.57 -5.11 -11.55
N LEU A 67 -15.27 -4.82 -11.66
CA LEU A 67 -14.59 -4.67 -12.94
C LEU A 67 -13.85 -5.96 -13.32
N GLN A 68 -13.66 -6.13 -14.63
CA GLN A 68 -12.91 -7.24 -15.23
C GLN A 68 -12.08 -6.76 -16.43
N GLY A 69 -11.16 -7.62 -16.90
CA GLY A 69 -10.35 -7.38 -18.09
C GLY A 69 -9.64 -6.02 -18.08
N ARG A 70 -9.69 -5.32 -19.22
CA ARG A 70 -9.00 -4.04 -19.40
C ARG A 70 -9.47 -2.95 -18.44
N GLU A 71 -10.77 -2.88 -18.15
CA GLU A 71 -11.31 -1.89 -17.21
C GLU A 71 -10.79 -2.11 -15.79
N PHE A 72 -10.67 -3.37 -15.37
CA PHE A 72 -10.07 -3.73 -14.09
C PHE A 72 -8.61 -3.27 -14.02
N ILE A 73 -7.80 -3.62 -15.03
CA ILE A 73 -6.37 -3.28 -15.07
C ILE A 73 -6.18 -1.77 -14.99
N GLN A 74 -6.83 -1.00 -15.87
CA GLN A 74 -6.71 0.46 -15.90
C GLN A 74 -7.13 1.10 -14.57
N ARG A 75 -8.20 0.59 -13.95
CA ARG A 75 -8.67 1.09 -12.66
C ARG A 75 -7.70 0.76 -11.54
N TYR A 76 -7.21 -0.47 -11.47
CA TYR A 76 -6.24 -0.90 -10.47
C TYR A 76 -4.97 -0.05 -10.56
N ASP A 77 -4.38 0.08 -11.75
CA ASP A 77 -3.16 0.86 -11.96
C ASP A 77 -3.32 2.32 -11.54
N SER A 78 -4.47 2.94 -11.89
CA SER A 78 -4.78 4.31 -11.48
C SER A 78 -4.91 4.46 -9.97
N ASP A 79 -5.61 3.52 -9.32
CA ASP A 79 -5.78 3.54 -7.86
C ASP A 79 -4.44 3.35 -7.15
N GLN A 80 -3.61 2.42 -7.63
CA GLN A 80 -2.28 2.12 -7.08
C GLN A 80 -1.33 3.33 -7.20
N ARG A 81 -1.29 4.01 -8.35
CA ARG A 81 -0.52 5.25 -8.52
C ARG A 81 -0.94 6.33 -7.53
N SER A 82 -2.25 6.56 -7.39
CA SER A 82 -2.79 7.59 -6.49
C SER A 82 -2.48 7.26 -5.03
N ALA A 83 -2.69 6.01 -4.62
CA ALA A 83 -2.47 5.57 -3.26
C ALA A 83 -0.99 5.64 -2.86
N HIS A 84 -0.09 5.14 -3.71
CA HIS A 84 1.35 5.16 -3.44
C HIS A 84 1.91 6.59 -3.42
N ALA A 85 1.46 7.49 -4.29
CA ALA A 85 1.87 8.89 -4.26
C ALA A 85 1.51 9.57 -2.93
N LYS A 86 0.27 9.36 -2.46
CA LYS A 86 -0.20 9.86 -1.16
C LYS A 86 0.56 9.24 0.01
N ALA A 87 0.89 7.96 -0.09
CA ALA A 87 1.60 7.23 0.95
C ALA A 87 3.05 7.72 1.07
N VAL A 88 3.78 7.88 -0.04
CA VAL A 88 5.15 8.45 -0.04
C VAL A 88 5.16 9.83 0.62
N ASP A 89 4.23 10.69 0.22
CA ASP A 89 4.08 12.04 0.76
C ASP A 89 3.75 12.04 2.26
N LEU A 90 2.87 11.14 2.71
CA LEU A 90 2.58 10.94 4.14
C LEU A 90 3.81 10.47 4.92
N PHE A 91 4.54 9.49 4.40
CA PHE A 91 5.73 8.93 5.07
C PHE A 91 6.84 9.98 5.17
N LYS A 92 7.09 10.77 4.12
CA LYS A 92 8.06 11.87 4.15
C LYS A 92 7.71 12.89 5.24
N ARG A 93 6.46 13.38 5.24
CA ARG A 93 6.02 14.32 6.28
C ARG A 93 6.15 13.75 7.70
N TYR A 94 5.81 12.48 7.89
CA TYR A 94 5.94 11.84 9.19
C TYR A 94 7.41 11.66 9.60
N GLY A 95 8.29 11.30 8.66
CA GLY A 95 9.73 11.20 8.91
C GLY A 95 10.33 12.53 9.39
N GLU A 96 9.87 13.65 8.83
CA GLU A 96 10.32 14.99 9.22
C GLU A 96 9.71 15.42 10.56
N LYS A 97 8.37 15.40 10.65
CA LYS A 97 7.59 16.12 11.68
C LYS A 97 6.85 15.20 12.66
N GLY A 98 6.87 13.90 12.44
CA GLY A 98 6.16 12.93 13.28
C GLY A 98 6.85 12.72 14.62
N ASP A 99 6.09 12.13 15.54
CA ASP A 99 6.51 11.82 16.91
C ASP A 99 7.02 10.38 17.04
N GLY A 100 7.74 10.10 18.13
CA GLY A 100 8.15 8.74 18.50
C GLY A 100 9.35 8.23 17.69
N ALA A 101 10.53 8.23 18.31
CA ALA A 101 11.79 7.85 17.66
C ALA A 101 11.74 6.49 16.94
N ALA A 102 11.13 5.47 17.56
CA ALA A 102 11.00 4.15 16.96
C ALA A 102 10.09 4.15 15.71
N LEU A 103 9.02 4.95 15.71
CA LEU A 103 8.10 5.04 14.58
C LEU A 103 8.70 5.87 13.44
N LYS A 104 9.44 6.96 13.75
CA LYS A 104 10.23 7.70 12.76
C LYS A 104 11.29 6.82 12.11
N ALA A 105 12.02 6.01 12.88
CA ALA A 105 13.02 5.09 12.35
C ALA A 105 12.38 4.04 11.43
N TRP A 106 11.22 3.50 11.81
CA TRP A 106 10.48 2.57 10.97
C TRP A 106 9.98 3.23 9.67
N VAL A 107 9.48 4.47 9.73
CA VAL A 107 9.10 5.24 8.54
C VAL A 107 10.29 5.47 7.63
N ALA A 108 11.44 5.87 8.18
CA ALA A 108 12.67 6.06 7.40
C ALA A 108 13.10 4.77 6.68
N ASN A 109 13.02 3.62 7.36
CA ASN A 109 13.38 2.33 6.77
C ASN A 109 12.36 1.81 5.73
N THR A 110 11.11 2.25 5.81
CA THR A 110 10.03 1.81 4.91
C THR A 110 9.90 2.70 3.67
N THR A 111 10.29 3.98 3.79
CA THR A 111 10.12 4.99 2.73
C THR A 111 10.75 4.59 1.39
N PRO A 112 11.98 4.04 1.32
CA PRO A 112 12.58 3.65 0.03
C PRO A 112 11.78 2.58 -0.71
N THR A 113 11.23 1.59 0.00
CA THR A 113 10.36 0.56 -0.60
C THR A 113 9.08 1.19 -1.17
N LEU A 114 8.49 2.14 -0.43
CA LEU A 114 7.28 2.83 -0.87
C LEU A 114 7.51 3.73 -2.09
N GLU A 115 8.68 4.37 -2.17
CA GLU A 115 9.11 5.13 -3.35
C GLU A 115 9.33 4.22 -4.56
N HIS A 116 9.93 3.06 -4.34
CA HIS A 116 10.09 2.05 -5.38
C HIS A 116 8.73 1.54 -5.89
N HIS A 117 7.78 1.24 -5.00
CA HIS A 117 6.42 0.86 -5.39
C HIS A 117 5.75 1.95 -6.23
N LEU A 118 5.91 3.23 -5.87
CA LEU A 118 5.40 4.34 -6.69
C LEU A 118 6.05 4.38 -8.08
N GLN A 119 7.35 4.12 -8.19
CA GLN A 119 8.03 4.03 -9.48
C GLN A 119 7.47 2.90 -10.34
N MET A 120 7.27 1.71 -9.77
CA MET A 120 6.65 0.58 -10.47
C MET A 120 5.21 0.91 -10.89
N ALA A 121 4.41 1.52 -10.01
CA ALA A 121 3.03 1.90 -10.33
C ALA A 121 2.95 2.91 -11.50
N LYS A 122 3.95 3.80 -11.62
CA LYS A 122 4.09 4.73 -12.75
C LYS A 122 4.50 4.05 -14.06
N GLN A 123 4.97 2.80 -14.02
CA GLN A 123 5.32 2.01 -15.19
C GLN A 123 4.16 1.10 -15.66
N LEU A 124 3.14 0.90 -14.83
CA LEU A 124 1.95 0.12 -15.20
C LEU A 124 1.18 0.76 -16.36
N GLY A 125 0.87 -0.05 -17.38
CA GLY A 125 0.08 0.37 -18.54
C GLY A 125 0.83 1.27 -19.53
N LYS A 126 2.17 1.25 -19.48
CA LYS A 126 3.05 1.86 -20.50
C LYS A 126 3.48 0.86 -21.55
#